data_AF-A0A165JJI3-F1
#
_entry.id   AF-A0A165JJI3-F1
#
_cell.length_a   1.000
_cell.length_b   1.000
_cell.length_c   1.000
_cell.angle_alpha   90.00
_cell.angle_beta   90.00
_cell.angle_gamma   90.00
#
_symmetry.space_group_name_H-M   'P 1'
#
loop_
_entity.id
_entity.type
_entity.pdbx_description
1 polymer ?
#
loop_
_entity_poly.entity_id
_entity_poly.type
_entity_poly.pdbx_seq_one_letter_code
_entity_poly.pdbx_strand_id
1 'polypeptide(L)'
;MLVIDDPSVLDQPVRRGGFAIIALDPVASVAPLRDEQATREAEDIQPGKYLVYICGNVNYHFLPAAGAPRLSLSFHLVGRGLPNAHSWGATPIAPAPAHPVTGRQPLEVTAPLPWPDCHIHSFVSDAAIVSRLYQHRTPGPSITDHHLFWEYSNDDNEAYESDEDEDRFIPEYEAALESFREQLREAEAEAAAEGFFPQEDESVPTSMEDIFGKRNARELQLHVEMWVDLESISEPGDPRDFEAEVKRLKEIEWEWAKRVVAESMVDRPETSAWLQSISGADAPSFDDGGDVTDPAPHVDMSITPEDAIEHRAERGALYVGTAALLLNPGSVPEDAVEAHAETTASTPTSASPSPSDLNPITSLPVPAEEVGTPSRAGTPVSDKRDAIPRYSYTQSIAKFFGGFLSAFSRLRPFALRFRSLLFTWTWRPFAR
;
A
#
# COMPACT_ATOMS: atom_id res chain seq x y z
N MET A 1 -15.17 -17.61 -21.63
CA MET A 1 -14.62 -16.58 -20.72
C MET A 1 -15.81 -15.88 -20.08
N LEU A 2 -15.89 -15.87 -18.75
CA LEU A 2 -16.92 -15.13 -18.01
C LEU A 2 -16.35 -13.74 -17.69
N VAL A 3 -17.10 -12.69 -17.94
CA VAL A 3 -16.69 -11.30 -17.67
C VAL A 3 -17.58 -10.76 -16.56
N ILE A 4 -16.96 -10.18 -15.53
CA ILE A 4 -17.62 -9.56 -14.39
C ILE A 4 -17.16 -8.11 -14.35
N ASP A 5 -18.08 -7.17 -14.53
CA ASP A 5 -17.84 -5.75 -14.31
C ASP A 5 -18.02 -5.42 -12.83
N ASP A 6 -17.17 -4.54 -12.30
CA ASP A 6 -17.13 -4.14 -10.89
C ASP A 6 -17.11 -5.31 -9.89
N PRO A 7 -16.16 -6.26 -10.03
CA PRO A 7 -16.08 -7.43 -9.17
C PRO A 7 -15.92 -7.04 -7.69
N SER A 8 -16.53 -7.85 -6.84
CA SER A 8 -16.36 -7.78 -5.39
C SER A 8 -15.27 -8.75 -4.91
N VAL A 9 -14.88 -8.64 -3.64
CA VAL A 9 -13.96 -9.62 -3.02
C VAL A 9 -14.47 -11.06 -3.06
N LEU A 10 -15.78 -11.28 -3.24
CA LEU A 10 -16.37 -12.61 -3.36
C LEU A 10 -16.12 -13.23 -4.74
N ASP A 11 -15.84 -12.40 -5.74
CA ASP A 11 -15.59 -12.81 -7.13
C ASP A 11 -14.10 -13.12 -7.39
N GLN A 12 -13.25 -12.97 -6.36
CA GLN A 12 -11.80 -13.09 -6.47
C GLN A 12 -11.38 -14.50 -6.95
N PRO A 13 -10.83 -14.62 -8.17
CA PRO A 13 -10.48 -15.93 -8.71
C PRO A 13 -9.05 -16.35 -8.37
N VAL A 14 -8.17 -15.38 -8.13
CA VAL A 14 -6.74 -15.60 -7.85
C VAL A 14 -6.48 -15.33 -6.37
N ARG A 15 -5.94 -16.34 -5.68
CA ARG A 15 -5.55 -16.22 -4.27
C ARG A 15 -4.24 -15.44 -4.13
N ARG A 16 -3.95 -14.98 -2.92
CA ARG A 16 -2.62 -14.50 -2.55
C ARG A 16 -1.55 -15.49 -3.00
N GLY A 17 -0.50 -15.00 -3.64
CA GLY A 17 0.56 -15.82 -4.20
C GLY A 17 0.34 -16.24 -5.65
N GLY A 18 -0.81 -15.91 -6.25
CA GLY A 18 -1.14 -16.25 -7.64
C GLY A 18 -0.68 -15.20 -8.65
N PHE A 19 -0.61 -15.62 -9.92
CA PHE A 19 -0.30 -14.74 -11.05
C PHE A 19 -1.56 -14.41 -11.85
N ALA A 20 -1.58 -13.21 -12.42
CA ALA A 20 -2.63 -12.74 -13.33
C ALA A 20 -2.03 -11.79 -14.37
N ILE A 21 -2.79 -11.55 -15.45
CA ILE A 21 -2.51 -10.43 -16.36
C ILE A 21 -3.40 -9.26 -15.96
N ILE A 22 -2.83 -8.05 -15.95
CA ILE A 22 -3.59 -6.82 -15.78
C ILE A 22 -3.34 -5.86 -16.94
N ALA A 23 -4.26 -4.94 -17.14
CA ALA A 23 -4.09 -3.77 -17.99
C ALA A 23 -4.70 -2.58 -17.25
N LEU A 24 -4.07 -1.42 -17.35
CA LEU A 24 -4.60 -0.21 -16.78
C LEU A 24 -5.95 0.13 -17.44
N ASP A 25 -6.89 0.67 -16.66
CA ASP A 25 -8.15 1.26 -17.13
C ASP A 25 -8.07 2.77 -16.88
N PRO A 26 -7.50 3.54 -17.83
CA PRO A 26 -7.21 4.96 -17.62
C PRO A 26 -8.48 5.77 -17.33
N VAL A 27 -9.55 5.49 -18.07
CA VAL A 27 -10.82 6.21 -17.99
C VAL A 27 -11.50 5.96 -16.65
N ALA A 28 -11.58 4.70 -16.21
CA ALA A 28 -12.11 4.41 -14.88
C ALA A 28 -11.23 5.02 -13.78
N SER A 29 -9.92 5.14 -14.01
CA SER A 29 -8.99 5.68 -13.02
C SER A 29 -9.20 7.17 -12.73
N VAL A 30 -9.53 7.95 -13.75
CA VAL A 30 -9.79 9.40 -13.63
C VAL A 30 -11.27 9.73 -13.41
N ALA A 31 -12.17 8.75 -13.55
CA ALA A 31 -13.62 8.96 -13.36
C ALA A 31 -14.00 9.65 -12.03
N PRO A 32 -13.33 9.39 -10.88
CA PRO A 32 -13.61 10.11 -9.64
C PRO A 32 -13.40 11.63 -9.70
N LEU A 33 -12.52 12.12 -10.59
CA LEU A 33 -12.24 13.55 -10.77
C LEU A 33 -13.45 14.30 -11.35
N ARG A 34 -14.27 13.60 -12.16
CA ARG A 34 -15.44 14.12 -12.90
C ARG A 34 -15.11 15.33 -13.76
N ASP A 35 -13.99 15.24 -14.48
CA ASP A 35 -13.52 16.26 -15.39
C ASP A 35 -13.42 15.69 -16.81
N GLU A 36 -14.11 16.34 -17.76
CA GLU A 36 -14.19 15.85 -19.14
C GLU A 36 -12.83 15.89 -19.84
N GLN A 37 -11.99 16.88 -19.52
CA GLN A 37 -10.67 17.01 -20.12
C GLN A 37 -9.73 15.89 -19.65
N ALA A 38 -9.70 15.61 -18.35
CA ALA A 38 -8.94 14.50 -17.77
C ALA A 38 -9.42 13.16 -18.33
N THR A 39 -10.73 13.01 -18.54
CA THR A 39 -11.31 11.83 -19.19
C THR A 39 -10.80 11.67 -20.62
N ARG A 40 -10.84 12.73 -21.44
CA ARG A 40 -10.32 12.70 -22.83
C ARG A 40 -8.83 12.40 -22.88
N GLU A 41 -8.03 13.02 -22.02
CA GLU A 41 -6.58 12.77 -21.96
C GLU A 41 -6.26 11.33 -21.53
N ALA A 42 -7.08 10.77 -20.63
CA ALA A 42 -6.94 9.36 -20.22
C ALA A 42 -7.37 8.39 -21.34
N GLU A 43 -8.36 8.73 -22.16
CA GLU A 43 -8.77 7.94 -23.34
C GLU A 43 -7.64 7.77 -24.36
N ASP A 44 -6.71 8.72 -24.42
CA ASP A 44 -5.55 8.66 -25.32
C ASP A 44 -4.45 7.70 -24.82
N ILE A 45 -4.48 7.29 -23.55
CA ILE A 45 -3.53 6.32 -23.00
C ILE A 45 -3.87 4.94 -23.55
N GLN A 46 -2.92 4.30 -24.22
CA GLN A 46 -3.05 2.94 -24.73
C GLN A 46 -2.38 1.96 -23.76
N PRO A 47 -3.14 1.32 -22.85
CA PRO A 47 -2.56 0.51 -21.80
C PRO A 47 -1.99 -0.79 -22.36
N GLY A 48 -0.78 -1.13 -21.92
CA GLY A 48 -0.17 -2.43 -22.09
C GLY A 48 -0.85 -3.52 -21.24
N LYS A 49 -0.42 -4.76 -21.45
CA LYS A 49 -0.83 -5.90 -20.62
C LYS A 49 0.38 -6.44 -19.88
N TYR A 50 0.26 -6.51 -18.57
CA TYR A 50 1.38 -6.76 -17.66
C TYR A 50 1.12 -8.02 -16.84
N LEU A 51 2.16 -8.83 -16.65
CA LEU A 51 2.10 -9.95 -15.73
C LEU A 51 2.33 -9.44 -14.31
N VAL A 52 1.50 -9.89 -13.37
CA VAL A 52 1.60 -9.49 -11.97
C VAL A 52 1.55 -10.67 -11.02
N TYR A 53 2.23 -10.49 -9.90
CA TYR A 53 2.17 -11.34 -8.72
C TYR A 53 1.26 -10.71 -7.66
N ILE A 54 0.19 -11.40 -7.29
CA ILE A 54 -0.84 -10.89 -6.37
C ILE A 54 -0.41 -11.09 -4.91
N CYS A 55 -0.18 -9.98 -4.20
CA CYS A 55 0.21 -9.97 -2.80
C CYS A 55 -0.97 -10.12 -1.84
N GLY A 56 -2.13 -9.58 -2.19
CA GLY A 56 -3.32 -9.66 -1.35
C GLY A 56 -4.34 -8.57 -1.68
N ASN A 57 -5.42 -8.56 -0.91
CA ASN A 57 -6.48 -7.57 -1.06
C ASN A 57 -6.12 -6.31 -0.26
N VAL A 58 -6.43 -5.15 -0.83
CA VAL A 58 -6.24 -3.83 -0.21
C VAL A 58 -7.47 -2.98 -0.45
N ASN A 59 -7.59 -1.85 0.26
CA ASN A 59 -8.63 -0.81 0.07
C ASN A 59 -10.08 -1.35 0.00
N TYR A 60 -10.75 -1.35 1.15
CA TYR A 60 -12.12 -1.85 1.28
C TYR A 60 -13.18 -0.81 0.85
N HIS A 61 -13.14 -0.37 -0.42
CA HIS A 61 -14.22 0.44 -0.99
C HIS A 61 -15.49 -0.40 -1.05
N PHE A 62 -16.50 -0.07 -0.26
CA PHE A 62 -17.71 -0.90 -0.17
C PHE A 62 -18.60 -0.72 -1.41
N LEU A 63 -19.05 -1.83 -2.04
CA LEU A 63 -20.11 -1.84 -3.05
C LEU A 63 -21.46 -2.12 -2.38
N PRO A 64 -22.35 -1.12 -2.25
CA PRO A 64 -23.65 -1.35 -1.63
C PRO A 64 -24.48 -2.40 -2.36
N ALA A 65 -24.40 -2.46 -3.70
CA ALA A 65 -25.16 -3.40 -4.52
C ALA A 65 -24.78 -4.87 -4.29
N ALA A 66 -23.48 -5.14 -4.07
CA ALA A 66 -22.98 -6.49 -3.80
C ALA A 66 -23.01 -6.83 -2.30
N GLY A 67 -23.21 -5.84 -1.42
CA GLY A 67 -23.09 -6.03 0.03
C GLY A 67 -21.67 -6.42 0.47
N ALA A 68 -20.66 -6.16 -0.37
CA ALA A 68 -19.28 -6.57 -0.19
C ALA A 68 -18.31 -5.48 -0.69
N PRO A 69 -17.06 -5.44 -0.21
CA PRO A 69 -16.04 -4.55 -0.77
C PRO A 69 -15.76 -4.85 -2.26
N ARG A 70 -15.43 -3.81 -3.03
CA ARG A 70 -14.81 -3.92 -4.36
C ARG A 70 -13.58 -4.78 -4.26
N LEU A 71 -13.32 -5.55 -5.30
CA LEU A 71 -12.05 -6.25 -5.44
C LEU A 71 -10.96 -5.20 -5.72
N SER A 72 -10.08 -5.03 -4.74
CA SER A 72 -8.90 -4.18 -4.85
C SER A 72 -7.70 -4.96 -4.35
N LEU A 73 -6.62 -4.92 -5.12
CA LEU A 73 -5.48 -5.83 -5.00
C LEU A 73 -4.19 -5.02 -4.91
N SER A 74 -3.26 -5.47 -4.07
CA SER A 74 -1.85 -5.08 -4.20
C SER A 74 -1.08 -6.16 -4.94
N PHE A 75 -0.14 -5.74 -5.76
CA PHE A 75 0.62 -6.62 -6.63
C PHE A 75 2.01 -6.08 -6.91
N HIS A 76 2.93 -7.00 -7.25
CA HIS A 76 4.22 -6.66 -7.86
C HIS A 76 4.18 -6.99 -9.35
N LEU A 77 4.86 -6.18 -10.14
CA LEU A 77 5.02 -6.42 -11.57
C LEU A 77 6.06 -7.53 -11.79
N VAL A 78 5.82 -8.32 -12.84
CA VAL A 78 6.70 -9.43 -13.23
C VAL A 78 7.20 -9.16 -14.64
N GLY A 79 8.52 -9.06 -14.78
CA GLY A 79 9.19 -8.85 -16.06
C GLY A 79 9.87 -10.12 -16.57
N ARG A 80 10.32 -10.06 -17.83
CA ARG A 80 11.27 -11.04 -18.38
C ARG A 80 12.69 -10.52 -18.19
N GLY A 81 13.59 -11.41 -17.76
CA GLY A 81 14.96 -11.05 -17.39
C GLY A 81 15.01 -10.18 -16.14
N LEU A 82 16.20 -9.63 -15.88
CA LEU A 82 16.43 -8.73 -14.76
C LEU A 82 16.12 -7.28 -15.16
N PRO A 83 15.59 -6.45 -14.25
CA PRO A 83 15.43 -5.03 -14.52
C PRO A 83 16.80 -4.35 -14.66
N ASN A 84 16.92 -3.35 -15.55
CA ASN A 84 18.20 -2.63 -15.71
C ASN A 84 18.56 -1.80 -14.45
N ALA A 85 17.55 -1.32 -13.72
CA ALA A 85 17.72 -0.57 -12.49
C ALA A 85 17.41 -1.50 -11.31
N HIS A 86 18.19 -1.39 -10.22
CA HIS A 86 18.03 -2.22 -9.03
C HIS A 86 17.89 -3.71 -9.32
N SER A 87 18.72 -4.23 -10.24
CA SER A 87 18.64 -5.63 -10.68
C SER A 87 18.68 -6.63 -9.52
N TRP A 88 19.34 -6.27 -8.41
CA TRP A 88 19.44 -7.07 -7.19
C TRP A 88 18.10 -7.27 -6.47
N GLY A 89 17.14 -6.35 -6.63
CA GLY A 89 15.79 -6.41 -6.06
C GLY A 89 14.79 -7.17 -6.94
N ALA A 90 15.27 -8.15 -7.70
CA ALA A 90 14.45 -9.01 -8.54
C ALA A 90 14.52 -10.45 -8.05
N THR A 91 13.37 -11.11 -7.95
CA THR A 91 13.28 -12.49 -7.49
C THR A 91 12.96 -13.44 -8.65
N PRO A 92 13.83 -14.42 -8.97
CA PRO A 92 13.60 -15.34 -10.08
C PRO A 92 12.41 -16.27 -9.83
N ILE A 93 11.70 -16.64 -10.90
CA ILE A 93 10.61 -17.62 -10.89
C ILE A 93 11.04 -18.84 -11.71
N ALA A 94 10.85 -20.06 -11.19
CA ALA A 94 11.20 -21.27 -11.91
C ALA A 94 10.47 -21.34 -13.28
N PRO A 95 11.17 -21.66 -14.40
CA PRO A 95 12.49 -22.28 -14.46
C PRO A 95 13.66 -21.30 -14.71
N ALA A 96 13.54 -20.02 -14.36
CA ALA A 96 14.65 -19.07 -14.43
C ALA A 96 15.86 -19.59 -13.62
N PRO A 97 17.10 -19.23 -13.98
CA PRO A 97 18.27 -19.56 -13.17
C PRO A 97 18.25 -18.81 -11.83
N ALA A 98 19.10 -19.25 -10.89
CA ALA A 98 19.33 -18.51 -9.65
C ALA A 98 19.84 -17.09 -9.96
N HIS A 99 19.45 -16.14 -9.13
CA HIS A 99 19.76 -14.74 -9.34
C HIS A 99 21.29 -14.52 -9.34
N PRO A 100 21.88 -13.87 -10.36
CA PRO A 100 23.34 -13.85 -10.55
C PRO A 100 24.10 -13.06 -9.46
N VAL A 101 23.50 -12.00 -8.90
CA VAL A 101 24.15 -11.15 -7.89
C VAL A 101 23.88 -11.66 -6.47
N THR A 102 22.60 -11.79 -6.09
CA THR A 102 22.18 -12.20 -4.75
C THR A 102 22.23 -13.70 -4.49
N GLY A 103 22.31 -14.55 -5.52
CA GLY A 103 22.29 -16.01 -5.39
C GLY A 103 20.92 -16.61 -5.03
N ARG A 104 19.85 -15.78 -4.99
CA ARG A 104 18.48 -16.21 -4.66
C ARG A 104 18.03 -17.35 -5.57
N GLN A 105 17.45 -18.37 -4.96
CA GLN A 105 16.90 -19.50 -5.72
C GLN A 105 15.57 -19.09 -6.36
N PRO A 106 15.25 -19.65 -7.55
CA PRO A 106 13.96 -19.42 -8.19
C PRO A 106 12.80 -19.87 -7.31
N LEU A 107 11.75 -19.06 -7.27
CA LEU A 107 10.51 -19.42 -6.60
C LEU A 107 9.79 -20.53 -7.38
N GLU A 108 9.44 -21.60 -6.66
CA GLU A 108 8.70 -22.72 -7.22
C GLU A 108 7.22 -22.35 -7.44
N VAL A 109 6.70 -22.73 -8.60
CA VAL A 109 5.32 -22.45 -9.02
C VAL A 109 4.53 -23.73 -9.21
N THR A 110 3.25 -23.69 -8.89
CA THR A 110 2.33 -24.85 -9.01
C THR A 110 2.20 -25.35 -10.44
N ALA A 111 2.37 -24.46 -11.41
CA ALA A 111 2.52 -24.75 -12.82
C ALA A 111 3.49 -23.73 -13.44
N PRO A 112 4.30 -24.12 -14.43
CA PRO A 112 5.25 -23.22 -15.07
C PRO A 112 4.52 -22.05 -15.74
N LEU A 113 5.12 -20.86 -15.67
CA LEU A 113 4.63 -19.71 -16.44
C LEU A 113 4.81 -19.97 -17.94
N PRO A 114 3.94 -19.41 -18.81
CA PRO A 114 4.07 -19.56 -20.27
C PRO A 114 5.38 -18.99 -20.82
N TRP A 115 6.00 -18.06 -20.09
CA TRP A 115 7.22 -17.37 -20.50
C TRP A 115 8.43 -17.85 -19.67
N PRO A 116 9.59 -18.05 -20.31
CA PRO A 116 10.82 -18.36 -19.60
C PRO A 116 11.41 -17.09 -18.97
N ASP A 117 12.27 -17.30 -17.97
CA ASP A 117 13.13 -16.26 -17.39
C ASP A 117 12.35 -15.10 -16.73
N CYS A 118 11.25 -15.39 -16.04
CA CYS A 118 10.44 -14.40 -15.36
C CYS A 118 10.99 -14.06 -13.97
N HIS A 119 10.90 -12.77 -13.60
CA HIS A 119 11.32 -12.26 -12.30
C HIS A 119 10.27 -11.33 -11.70
N ILE A 120 10.01 -11.44 -10.39
CA ILE A 120 9.18 -10.50 -9.65
C ILE A 120 10.04 -9.31 -9.24
N HIS A 121 9.63 -8.09 -9.58
CA HIS A 121 10.38 -6.88 -9.26
C HIS A 121 9.90 -6.32 -7.92
N SER A 122 10.74 -6.36 -6.88
CA SER A 122 10.37 -5.95 -5.51
C SER A 122 9.99 -4.47 -5.41
N PHE A 123 10.62 -3.62 -6.22
CA PHE A 123 10.40 -2.16 -6.18
C PHE A 123 9.30 -1.65 -7.10
N VAL A 124 8.76 -2.51 -7.98
CA VAL A 124 7.67 -2.15 -8.90
C VAL A 124 6.40 -2.81 -8.39
N SER A 125 5.75 -2.12 -7.44
CA SER A 125 4.48 -2.55 -6.85
C SER A 125 3.46 -1.43 -6.82
N ASP A 126 2.20 -1.81 -6.95
CA ASP A 126 1.06 -0.91 -6.92
C ASP A 126 -0.18 -1.57 -6.29
N ALA A 127 -1.18 -0.73 -6.02
CA ALA A 127 -2.49 -1.14 -5.55
C ALA A 127 -3.58 -0.58 -6.48
N ALA A 128 -4.47 -1.43 -6.97
CA ALA A 128 -5.52 -1.01 -7.89
C ALA A 128 -6.86 -1.70 -7.61
N ILE A 129 -7.94 -1.00 -7.97
CA ILE A 129 -9.30 -1.51 -7.98
C ILE A 129 -9.54 -2.23 -9.31
N VAL A 130 -10.03 -3.47 -9.26
CA VAL A 130 -10.35 -4.21 -10.48
C VAL A 130 -11.67 -3.68 -11.04
N SER A 131 -11.64 -3.03 -12.21
CA SER A 131 -12.84 -2.54 -12.90
C SER A 131 -13.56 -3.67 -13.65
N ARG A 132 -12.79 -4.57 -14.26
CA ARG A 132 -13.31 -5.71 -15.00
C ARG A 132 -12.48 -6.97 -14.77
N LEU A 133 -13.18 -8.09 -14.57
CA LEU A 133 -12.56 -9.39 -14.33
C LEU A 133 -12.94 -10.40 -15.43
N TYR A 134 -11.94 -10.90 -16.12
CA TYR A 134 -12.05 -11.97 -17.11
C TYR A 134 -11.68 -13.31 -16.49
N GLN A 135 -12.68 -14.04 -16.02
CA GLN A 135 -12.51 -15.34 -15.38
C GLN A 135 -12.28 -16.46 -16.40
N HIS A 136 -11.36 -17.35 -16.04
CA HIS A 136 -11.07 -18.59 -16.73
C HIS A 136 -11.45 -19.80 -15.86
N ARG A 137 -11.71 -20.96 -16.48
CA ARG A 137 -12.14 -22.17 -15.74
C ARG A 137 -11.02 -22.79 -14.91
N THR A 138 -9.80 -22.70 -15.42
CA THR A 138 -8.61 -23.24 -14.76
C THR A 138 -8.00 -22.12 -13.91
N PRO A 139 -7.73 -22.36 -12.61
CA PRO A 139 -6.99 -21.40 -11.81
C PRO A 139 -5.59 -21.18 -12.42
N GLY A 140 -5.12 -19.93 -12.38
CA GLY A 140 -3.78 -19.60 -12.82
C GLY A 140 -2.68 -20.21 -11.92
N PRO A 141 -1.42 -20.21 -12.39
CA PRO A 141 -0.29 -20.64 -11.59
C PRO A 141 -0.12 -19.75 -10.35
N SER A 142 0.49 -20.32 -9.31
CA SER A 142 0.78 -19.63 -8.05
C SER A 142 2.08 -20.11 -7.47
N ILE A 143 2.73 -19.28 -6.67
CA ILE A 143 3.94 -19.65 -5.93
C ILE A 143 3.56 -20.61 -4.81
N THR A 144 4.37 -21.65 -4.61
CA THR A 144 4.14 -22.64 -3.54
C THR A 144 4.49 -22.08 -2.16
N ASP A 145 5.54 -21.26 -2.09
CA ASP A 145 5.99 -20.58 -0.88
C ASP A 145 5.96 -19.06 -1.03
N HIS A 146 4.78 -18.49 -0.79
CA HIS A 146 4.58 -17.04 -0.82
C HIS A 146 5.28 -16.29 0.33
N HIS A 147 5.67 -16.99 1.40
CA HIS A 147 6.38 -16.37 2.53
C HIS A 147 7.83 -16.08 2.14
N LEU A 148 8.46 -16.98 1.38
CA LEU A 148 9.82 -16.78 0.89
C LEU A 148 9.98 -15.51 0.05
N PHE A 149 9.03 -15.23 -0.85
CA PHE A 149 9.03 -13.96 -1.60
C PHE A 149 8.91 -12.74 -0.67
N TRP A 150 8.07 -12.83 0.35
CA TRP A 150 7.89 -11.75 1.31
C TRP A 150 9.17 -11.45 2.10
N GLU A 151 9.92 -12.49 2.48
CA GLU A 151 11.25 -12.33 3.10
C GLU A 151 12.21 -11.60 2.14
N TYR A 152 12.33 -12.06 0.89
CA TYR A 152 13.19 -11.41 -0.10
C TYR A 152 12.81 -9.94 -0.36
N SER A 153 11.52 -9.65 -0.49
CA SER A 153 11.02 -8.29 -0.72
C SER A 153 11.26 -7.38 0.49
N ASN A 154 11.19 -7.90 1.71
CA ASN A 154 11.52 -7.14 2.92
C ASN A 154 13.02 -6.84 2.99
N ASP A 155 13.87 -7.84 2.76
CA ASP A 155 15.32 -7.66 2.71
C ASP A 155 15.70 -6.63 1.63
N ASP A 156 14.99 -6.66 0.49
CA ASP A 156 15.20 -5.70 -0.59
C ASP A 156 14.86 -4.26 -0.18
N ASN A 157 13.72 -4.08 0.48
CA ASN A 157 13.30 -2.76 0.96
C ASN A 157 14.25 -2.22 2.04
N GLU A 158 14.71 -3.06 2.98
CA GLU A 158 15.67 -2.65 4.01
C GLU A 158 17.00 -2.17 3.39
N ALA A 159 17.49 -2.89 2.36
CA ALA A 159 18.70 -2.49 1.64
C ALA A 159 18.49 -1.23 0.77
N TYR A 160 17.27 -0.99 0.29
CA TYR A 160 16.96 0.19 -0.52
C TYR A 160 16.88 1.46 0.34
N GLU A 161 16.23 1.38 1.50
CA GLU A 161 16.10 2.50 2.43
C GLU A 161 17.46 3.03 2.89
N SER A 162 18.45 2.14 3.11
CA SER A 162 19.79 2.57 3.48
C SER A 162 20.50 3.40 2.42
N ASP A 163 20.17 3.20 1.14
CA ASP A 163 20.83 3.89 0.03
C ASP A 163 20.16 5.23 -0.33
N GLU A 164 18.83 5.35 -0.18
CA GLU A 164 18.10 6.58 -0.53
C GLU A 164 17.97 7.60 0.60
N ASP A 165 17.94 7.16 1.86
CA ASP A 165 17.80 8.07 3.01
C ASP A 165 19.04 8.96 3.22
N GLU A 166 20.17 8.66 2.58
CA GLU A 166 21.39 9.45 2.72
C GLU A 166 21.47 10.67 1.77
N ASP A 167 20.77 10.69 0.61
CA ASP A 167 21.08 11.70 -0.43
C ASP A 167 19.92 12.37 -1.20
N ARG A 168 18.64 12.04 -0.97
CA ARG A 168 17.51 12.67 -1.72
C ARG A 168 16.70 13.68 -0.90
N PHE A 169 17.38 14.64 -0.30
CA PHE A 169 16.76 15.94 -0.07
C PHE A 169 16.57 16.59 -1.45
N ILE A 170 15.34 16.93 -1.85
CA ILE A 170 15.10 17.72 -3.07
C ILE A 170 14.85 19.16 -2.62
N PRO A 171 15.89 20.01 -2.53
CA PRO A 171 15.76 21.40 -2.07
C PRO A 171 14.66 22.17 -2.80
N GLU A 172 14.43 21.86 -4.08
CA GLU A 172 13.44 22.55 -4.90
C GLU A 172 11.99 22.27 -4.48
N TYR A 173 11.67 21.03 -4.08
CA TYR A 173 10.32 20.69 -3.61
C TYR A 173 10.05 21.32 -2.24
N GLU A 174 11.02 21.28 -1.33
CA GLU A 174 10.89 21.95 -0.04
C GLU A 174 10.81 23.46 -0.20
N ALA A 175 11.60 24.06 -1.09
CA ALA A 175 11.53 25.48 -1.42
C ALA A 175 10.17 25.87 -2.02
N ALA A 176 9.58 25.03 -2.89
CA ALA A 176 8.25 25.27 -3.44
C ALA A 176 7.16 25.19 -2.35
N LEU A 177 7.26 24.22 -1.43
CA LEU A 177 6.38 24.10 -0.27
C LEU A 177 6.53 25.27 0.70
N GLU A 178 7.76 25.71 0.95
CA GLU A 178 8.04 26.83 1.84
C GLU A 178 7.53 28.14 1.23
N SER A 179 7.72 28.34 -0.08
CA SER A 179 7.13 29.45 -0.83
C SER A 179 5.60 29.43 -0.75
N PHE A 180 4.98 28.25 -0.85
CA PHE A 180 3.53 28.13 -0.72
C PHE A 180 3.05 28.45 0.72
N ARG A 181 3.76 27.95 1.73
CA ARG A 181 3.48 28.25 3.15
C ARG A 181 3.64 29.73 3.46
N GLU A 182 4.63 30.39 2.87
CA GLU A 182 4.86 31.82 3.07
C GLU A 182 3.74 32.67 2.45
N GLN A 183 3.31 32.35 1.24
CA GLN A 183 2.18 33.05 0.60
C GLN A 183 0.86 32.85 1.37
N LEU A 184 0.62 31.65 1.90
CA LEU A 184 -0.57 31.38 2.71
C LEU A 184 -0.57 32.20 4.00
N ARG A 185 0.61 32.33 4.63
CA ARG A 185 0.82 33.17 5.82
C ARG A 185 0.63 34.66 5.52
N GLU A 186 1.05 35.12 4.36
CA GLU A 186 0.85 36.51 3.90
C GLU A 186 -0.63 36.80 3.66
N ALA A 187 -1.34 35.92 2.95
CA ALA A 187 -2.78 36.06 2.72
C ALA A 187 -3.60 36.01 4.03
N GLU A 188 -3.20 35.17 4.98
CA GLU A 188 -3.83 35.12 6.31
C GLU A 188 -3.59 36.42 7.10
N ALA A 189 -2.36 36.96 7.04
CA ALA A 189 -2.03 38.22 7.69
C ALA A 189 -2.80 39.42 7.08
N GLU A 190 -3.00 39.42 5.77
CA GLU A 190 -3.81 40.42 5.06
C GLU A 190 -5.29 40.33 5.47
N ALA A 191 -5.87 39.12 5.46
CA ALA A 191 -7.25 38.90 5.91
C ALA A 191 -7.46 39.33 7.38
N ALA A 192 -6.49 39.03 8.26
CA ALA A 192 -6.51 39.47 9.66
C ALA A 192 -6.46 41.00 9.79
N ALA A 193 -5.69 41.69 8.94
CA ALA A 193 -5.61 43.15 8.92
C ALA A 193 -6.91 43.81 8.47
N GLU A 194 -7.69 43.16 7.59
CA GLU A 194 -9.03 43.61 7.18
C GLU A 194 -10.12 43.35 8.22
N GLY A 195 -9.76 42.78 9.37
CA GLY A 195 -10.68 42.48 10.47
C GLY A 195 -11.50 41.21 10.26
N PHE A 196 -11.16 40.41 9.25
CA PHE A 196 -11.57 39.02 9.16
C PHE A 196 -10.68 38.21 10.10
N PHE A 197 -11.13 37.99 11.34
CA PHE A 197 -10.41 37.13 12.27
C PHE A 197 -10.52 35.68 11.80
N PRO A 198 -9.41 35.02 11.41
CA PRO A 198 -9.44 33.58 11.21
C PRO A 198 -9.79 32.92 12.55
N GLN A 199 -10.72 31.96 12.53
CA GLN A 199 -10.94 31.11 13.70
C GLN A 199 -9.64 30.34 13.95
N GLU A 200 -9.07 30.49 15.16
CA GLU A 200 -7.77 29.96 15.59
C GLU A 200 -7.61 28.41 15.55
N ASP A 201 -8.53 27.69 14.90
CA ASP A 201 -8.55 26.21 14.83
C ASP A 201 -8.20 25.66 13.42
N GLU A 202 -7.89 26.49 12.42
CA GLU A 202 -7.50 26.01 11.08
C GLU A 202 -5.98 25.86 10.95
N SER A 203 -5.50 24.64 11.17
CA SER A 203 -4.13 24.22 10.88
C SER A 203 -3.76 24.48 9.42
N VAL A 204 -2.55 25.03 9.18
CA VAL A 204 -1.96 25.21 7.85
C VAL A 204 -2.15 23.94 7.00
N PRO A 205 -2.74 24.04 5.79
CA PRO A 205 -2.92 22.90 4.90
C PRO A 205 -1.58 22.23 4.61
N THR A 206 -1.42 20.98 5.07
CA THR A 206 -0.18 20.21 4.87
C THR A 206 -0.32 19.30 3.65
N SER A 207 -1.54 19.09 3.17
CA SER A 207 -1.86 18.25 2.03
C SER A 207 -2.95 18.86 1.14
N MET A 208 -3.06 18.33 -0.08
CA MET A 208 -4.14 18.66 -1.01
C MET A 208 -5.53 18.37 -0.40
N GLU A 209 -5.64 17.40 0.51
CA GLU A 209 -6.87 17.10 1.25
C GLU A 209 -7.30 18.23 2.20
N ASP A 210 -6.34 19.00 2.72
CA ASP A 210 -6.61 20.11 3.62
C ASP A 210 -7.13 21.34 2.84
N ILE A 211 -6.67 21.53 1.59
CA ILE A 211 -7.10 22.63 0.72
C ILE A 211 -8.53 22.41 0.22
N PHE A 212 -8.87 21.20 -0.23
CA PHE A 212 -10.20 20.90 -0.79
C PHE A 212 -11.21 20.41 0.26
N GLY A 213 -10.72 20.07 1.45
CA GLY A 213 -11.48 19.41 2.51
C GLY A 213 -11.74 17.92 2.20
N LYS A 214 -11.80 17.10 3.26
CA LYS A 214 -12.04 15.63 3.21
C LYS A 214 -13.26 15.16 2.40
N ARG A 215 -14.17 16.06 2.01
CA ARG A 215 -15.37 15.74 1.23
C ARG A 215 -15.23 16.06 -0.27
N ASN A 216 -14.26 16.89 -0.67
CA ASN A 216 -14.07 17.28 -2.07
C ASN A 216 -12.69 16.92 -2.64
N ALA A 217 -11.81 16.28 -1.86
CA ALA A 217 -10.61 15.63 -2.38
C ALA A 217 -11.03 14.46 -3.28
N ARG A 218 -11.41 14.78 -4.50
CA ARG A 218 -11.56 13.82 -5.58
C ARG A 218 -10.14 13.45 -5.96
N GLU A 219 -9.81 12.20 -5.72
CA GLU A 219 -8.48 11.68 -5.99
C GLU A 219 -8.57 10.66 -7.10
N LEU A 220 -7.50 10.57 -7.89
CA LEU A 220 -7.30 9.50 -8.83
C LEU A 220 -7.31 8.16 -8.09
N GLN A 221 -8.09 7.20 -8.59
CA GLN A 221 -8.14 5.85 -8.04
C GLN A 221 -7.65 4.89 -9.10
N LEU A 222 -6.53 4.21 -8.89
CA LEU A 222 -5.99 3.32 -9.91
C LEU A 222 -6.97 2.17 -10.20
N HIS A 223 -7.40 2.05 -11.45
CA HIS A 223 -8.30 1.00 -11.93
C HIS A 223 -7.60 0.11 -12.95
N VAL A 224 -7.84 -1.20 -12.87
CA VAL A 224 -7.26 -2.19 -13.80
C VAL A 224 -8.30 -3.21 -14.27
N GLU A 225 -8.16 -3.64 -15.52
CA GLU A 225 -8.76 -4.87 -16.01
C GLU A 225 -7.87 -6.07 -15.65
N MET A 226 -8.45 -7.22 -15.28
CA MET A 226 -7.70 -8.41 -14.86
C MET A 226 -8.12 -9.67 -15.61
N TRP A 227 -7.16 -10.40 -16.16
CA TRP A 227 -7.34 -11.72 -16.79
C TRP A 227 -6.65 -12.81 -15.96
N VAL A 228 -7.42 -13.87 -15.66
CA VAL A 228 -6.90 -15.07 -14.97
C VAL A 228 -6.12 -15.98 -15.92
N ASP A 229 -6.47 -15.94 -17.20
CA ASP A 229 -5.82 -16.74 -18.23
C ASP A 229 -4.53 -16.08 -18.71
N LEU A 230 -3.39 -16.69 -18.40
CA LEU A 230 -2.09 -16.20 -18.83
C LEU A 230 -1.84 -16.40 -20.33
N GLU A 231 -2.56 -17.32 -20.99
CA GLU A 231 -2.46 -17.53 -22.44
C GLU A 231 -3.17 -16.44 -23.25
N SER A 232 -3.82 -15.48 -22.57
CA SER A 232 -4.52 -14.35 -23.20
C SER A 232 -3.58 -13.33 -23.87
N ILE A 233 -2.27 -13.42 -23.63
CA ILE A 233 -1.24 -12.58 -24.24
C ILE A 233 -0.08 -13.42 -24.75
N SER A 234 0.59 -12.95 -25.81
CA SER A 234 1.78 -13.62 -26.34
C SER A 234 3.02 -13.39 -25.47
N GLU A 235 3.12 -12.19 -24.89
CA GLU A 235 4.25 -11.76 -24.07
C GLU A 235 3.78 -10.65 -23.11
N PRO A 236 4.21 -10.64 -21.84
CA PRO A 236 3.94 -9.54 -20.93
C PRO A 236 4.71 -8.27 -21.32
N GLY A 237 4.09 -7.11 -21.14
CA GLY A 237 4.76 -5.81 -21.28
C GLY A 237 5.86 -5.60 -20.23
N ASP A 238 6.75 -4.64 -20.50
CA ASP A 238 7.81 -4.25 -19.56
C ASP A 238 7.18 -3.54 -18.35
N PRO A 239 7.49 -3.94 -17.10
CA PRO A 239 7.07 -3.21 -15.90
C PRO A 239 7.31 -1.69 -15.93
N ARG A 240 8.31 -1.21 -16.67
CA ARG A 240 8.60 0.23 -16.83
C ARG A 240 7.52 0.96 -17.63
N ASP A 241 6.95 0.31 -18.63
CA ASP A 241 5.88 0.89 -19.44
C ASP A 241 4.63 1.10 -18.57
N PHE A 242 4.35 0.16 -17.66
CA PHE A 242 3.29 0.32 -16.65
C PHE A 242 3.55 1.51 -15.72
N GLU A 243 4.77 1.65 -15.18
CA GLU A 243 5.10 2.82 -14.34
C GLU A 243 4.98 4.14 -15.11
N ALA A 244 5.34 4.17 -16.40
CA ALA A 244 5.17 5.33 -17.26
C ALA A 244 3.69 5.67 -17.49
N GLU A 245 2.83 4.67 -17.69
CA GLU A 245 1.38 4.85 -17.80
C GLU A 245 0.78 5.40 -16.49
N VAL A 246 1.17 4.84 -15.34
CA VAL A 246 0.74 5.33 -14.01
C VAL A 246 1.23 6.76 -13.77
N LYS A 247 2.48 7.07 -14.15
CA LYS A 247 3.02 8.44 -14.10
C LYS A 247 2.18 9.38 -14.97
N ARG A 248 1.83 8.96 -16.19
CA ARG A 248 0.98 9.76 -17.08
C ARG A 248 -0.40 10.05 -16.49
N LEU A 249 -1.01 9.08 -15.82
CA LEU A 249 -2.27 9.29 -15.09
C LEU A 249 -2.12 10.31 -13.95
N LYS A 250 -1.02 10.28 -13.20
CA LYS A 250 -0.74 11.26 -12.14
C LYS A 250 -0.52 12.66 -12.69
N GLU A 251 0.10 12.80 -13.86
CA GLU A 251 0.21 14.09 -14.56
C GLU A 251 -1.17 14.66 -14.90
N ILE A 252 -2.10 13.81 -15.38
CA ILE A 252 -3.49 14.22 -15.65
C ILE A 252 -4.20 14.68 -14.37
N GLU A 253 -4.04 13.94 -13.26
CA GLU A 253 -4.57 14.35 -11.94
C GLU A 253 -4.00 15.70 -11.50
N TRP A 254 -2.69 15.92 -11.70
CA TRP A 254 -2.03 17.19 -11.36
C TRP A 254 -2.57 18.36 -12.19
N GLU A 255 -2.70 18.21 -13.50
CA GLU A 255 -3.26 19.24 -14.38
C GLU A 255 -4.75 19.51 -14.10
N TRP A 256 -5.51 18.48 -13.70
CA TRP A 256 -6.85 18.66 -13.16
C TRP A 256 -6.84 19.50 -11.88
N ALA A 257 -5.98 19.16 -10.92
CA ALA A 257 -5.88 19.89 -9.66
C ALA A 257 -5.55 21.38 -9.88
N LYS A 258 -4.59 21.69 -10.77
CA LYS A 258 -4.29 23.08 -11.16
C LYS A 258 -5.52 23.84 -11.63
N ARG A 259 -6.35 23.22 -12.49
CA ARG A 259 -7.57 23.84 -13.02
C ARG A 259 -8.62 24.06 -11.94
N VAL A 260 -8.81 23.09 -11.04
CA VAL A 260 -9.75 23.23 -9.92
C VAL A 260 -9.32 24.35 -8.98
N VAL A 261 -8.03 24.46 -8.66
CA VAL A 261 -7.53 25.59 -7.86
C VAL A 261 -7.79 26.91 -8.58
N ALA A 262 -7.45 27.00 -9.86
CA ALA A 262 -7.68 28.20 -10.65
C ALA A 262 -9.14 28.64 -10.67
N GLU A 263 -10.08 27.72 -10.89
CA GLU A 263 -11.52 27.99 -10.86
C GLU A 263 -11.98 28.48 -9.48
N SER A 264 -11.52 27.82 -8.40
CA SER A 264 -11.87 28.23 -7.03
C SER A 264 -11.37 29.64 -6.65
N MET A 265 -10.32 30.11 -7.32
CA MET A 265 -9.74 31.43 -7.10
C MET A 265 -10.33 32.53 -7.98
N VAL A 266 -11.01 32.22 -9.08
CA VAL A 266 -11.70 33.23 -9.92
C VAL A 266 -12.83 33.91 -9.15
N ASP A 267 -13.46 33.19 -8.22
CA ASP A 267 -14.49 33.75 -7.33
C ASP A 267 -13.91 34.66 -6.23
N ARG A 268 -12.58 34.81 -6.16
CA ARG A 268 -11.86 35.70 -5.23
C ARG A 268 -11.00 36.71 -6.02
N PRO A 269 -11.43 37.97 -6.16
CA PRO A 269 -10.77 38.95 -7.05
C PRO A 269 -9.30 39.27 -6.70
N GLU A 270 -8.86 39.01 -5.46
CA GLU A 270 -7.48 39.27 -5.00
C GLU A 270 -6.46 38.20 -5.44
N THR A 271 -6.88 37.00 -5.86
CA THR A 271 -5.99 35.86 -6.12
C THR A 271 -5.45 35.72 -7.56
N SER A 272 -5.79 36.63 -8.47
CA SER A 272 -5.38 36.52 -9.89
C SER A 272 -3.87 36.66 -10.13
N ALA A 273 -3.13 37.36 -9.25
CA ALA A 273 -1.68 37.51 -9.31
C ALA A 273 -0.94 36.19 -9.00
N TRP A 274 -1.53 35.33 -8.16
CA TRP A 274 -0.97 34.04 -7.78
C TRP A 274 -0.97 33.04 -8.95
N LEU A 275 -2.03 33.03 -9.76
CA LEU A 275 -2.16 32.12 -10.90
C LEU A 275 -1.08 32.30 -11.97
N GLN A 276 -0.59 33.52 -12.17
CA GLN A 276 0.53 33.78 -13.09
C GLN A 276 1.83 33.18 -12.58
N SER A 277 2.00 33.02 -11.26
CA SER A 277 3.20 32.43 -10.67
C SER A 277 3.26 30.91 -10.85
N ILE A 278 2.12 30.21 -10.80
CA ILE A 278 2.07 28.73 -10.88
C ILE A 278 1.95 28.22 -12.31
N SER A 279 1.32 28.98 -13.20
CA SER A 279 1.21 28.60 -14.61
C SER A 279 2.58 28.53 -15.31
N GLY A 280 3.64 29.07 -14.70
CA GLY A 280 5.03 28.94 -15.17
C GLY A 280 5.84 27.82 -14.49
N ALA A 281 5.29 27.13 -13.48
CA ALA A 281 5.94 25.99 -12.86
C ALA A 281 5.58 24.72 -13.65
N ASP A 282 6.57 24.15 -14.33
CA ASP A 282 6.42 22.84 -14.97
C ASP A 282 5.98 21.80 -13.94
N ALA A 283 5.21 20.79 -14.37
CA ALA A 283 4.90 19.65 -13.52
C ALA A 283 6.22 19.08 -12.98
N PRO A 284 6.32 18.73 -11.67
CA PRO A 284 7.55 18.21 -11.12
C PRO A 284 8.04 17.04 -11.99
N SER A 285 9.18 17.24 -12.67
CA SER A 285 9.80 16.20 -13.44
C SER A 285 10.35 15.19 -12.44
N PHE A 286 9.61 14.09 -12.26
CA PHE A 286 10.15 12.90 -11.62
C PHE A 286 11.16 12.30 -12.58
N ASP A 287 12.34 12.89 -12.65
CA ASP A 287 13.45 12.38 -13.45
C ASP A 287 13.97 11.10 -12.81
N ASP A 288 13.98 10.05 -13.62
CA ASP A 288 14.56 8.76 -13.33
C ASP A 288 16.09 8.87 -13.41
N GLY A 289 16.75 8.78 -12.25
CA GLY A 289 18.17 8.45 -12.10
C GLY A 289 19.17 9.20 -13.00
N GLY A 290 19.37 10.50 -12.78
CA GLY A 290 20.55 11.18 -13.29
C GLY A 290 21.79 10.81 -12.47
N ASP A 291 22.66 9.97 -13.05
CA ASP A 291 24.03 9.70 -12.61
C ASP A 291 24.84 11.02 -12.58
N VAL A 292 24.95 11.65 -11.41
CA VAL A 292 25.78 12.84 -11.18
C VAL A 292 27.04 12.40 -10.44
N THR A 293 28.06 12.06 -11.21
CA THR A 293 29.44 11.96 -10.74
C THR A 293 30.07 13.36 -10.73
N ASP A 294 29.98 14.06 -9.60
CA ASP A 294 30.93 15.14 -9.28
C ASP A 294 31.15 15.26 -7.75
N PRO A 295 32.40 15.32 -7.26
CA PRO A 295 32.68 15.26 -5.83
C PRO A 295 32.51 16.64 -5.17
N ALA A 296 31.44 16.80 -4.39
CA ALA A 296 31.26 17.95 -3.51
C ALA A 296 32.15 17.85 -2.24
N PRO A 297 32.62 18.98 -1.69
CA PRO A 297 33.59 18.99 -0.60
C PRO A 297 32.95 18.68 0.75
N HIS A 298 33.51 17.71 1.48
CA HIS A 298 33.14 17.32 2.84
C HIS A 298 32.96 18.53 3.77
N VAL A 299 31.72 18.76 4.22
CA VAL A 299 31.42 19.61 5.37
C VAL A 299 31.34 18.69 6.59
N ASP A 300 32.35 18.79 7.45
CA ASP A 300 32.45 18.06 8.72
C ASP A 300 31.39 18.58 9.71
N MET A 301 30.27 17.86 9.80
CA MET A 301 29.22 18.08 10.81
C MET A 301 29.53 17.28 12.07
N SER A 302 30.63 17.61 12.75
CA SER A 302 30.95 17.03 14.06
C SER A 302 30.02 17.62 15.13
N ILE A 303 29.02 16.87 15.55
CA ILE A 303 28.18 17.17 16.72
C ILE A 303 29.08 17.12 17.96
N THR A 304 29.31 18.25 18.62
CA THR A 304 30.05 18.30 19.88
C THR A 304 29.12 18.12 21.07
N PRO A 305 29.61 17.62 22.22
CA PRO A 305 28.78 17.41 23.42
C PRO A 305 28.13 18.69 23.98
N GLU A 306 28.57 19.86 23.51
CA GLU A 306 28.04 21.16 23.93
C GLU A 306 26.66 21.49 23.33
N ASP A 307 26.25 20.80 22.27
CA ASP A 307 24.95 21.01 21.59
C ASP A 307 23.80 20.23 22.22
N ALA A 308 24.06 19.47 23.30
CA ALA A 308 23.02 18.78 24.06
C ALA A 308 22.13 19.78 24.83
N ILE A 309 20.84 19.78 24.48
CA ILE A 309 19.77 20.68 24.95
C ILE A 309 19.66 20.77 26.49
N GLU A 310 20.17 19.78 27.23
CA GLU A 310 20.08 19.70 28.69
C GLU A 310 20.90 20.79 29.42
N HIS A 311 21.95 21.34 28.81
CA HIS A 311 22.76 22.39 29.47
C HIS A 311 22.13 23.79 29.49
N ARG A 312 20.99 24.01 28.82
CA ARG A 312 20.31 25.32 28.79
C ARG A 312 19.37 25.54 29.98
N ALA A 313 18.91 24.48 30.64
CA ALA A 313 17.94 24.57 31.74
C ALA A 313 18.56 25.04 33.07
N GLU A 314 19.85 24.81 33.31
CA GLU A 314 20.48 25.09 34.61
C GLU A 314 20.83 26.56 34.86
N ARG A 315 20.74 27.45 33.86
CA ARG A 315 20.99 28.90 34.07
C ARG A 315 19.74 29.71 34.46
N GLY A 316 18.55 29.11 34.49
CA GLY A 316 17.30 29.81 34.81
C GLY A 316 16.87 29.76 36.28
N ALA A 317 17.44 28.87 37.11
CA ALA A 317 16.76 28.39 38.32
C ALA A 317 17.38 28.74 39.68
N LEU A 318 18.35 29.66 39.81
CA LEU A 318 18.94 30.00 41.12
C LEU A 318 19.11 31.50 41.42
N TYR A 319 18.19 32.33 40.91
CA TYR A 319 17.87 33.66 41.45
C TYR A 319 16.61 33.68 42.34
N VAL A 320 15.98 32.52 42.58
CA VAL A 320 14.76 32.40 43.40
C VAL A 320 14.88 31.14 44.25
N GLY A 321 15.40 31.24 45.47
CA GLY A 321 15.59 30.06 46.32
C GLY A 321 16.10 30.31 47.74
N THR A 322 15.82 31.48 48.34
CA THR A 322 16.19 31.81 49.73
C THR A 322 14.98 31.98 50.65
N ALA A 323 14.00 31.07 50.59
CA ALA A 323 12.96 30.98 51.61
C ALA A 323 12.19 29.64 51.51
N ALA A 324 12.69 28.58 52.15
CA ALA A 324 11.89 27.51 52.78
C ALA A 324 12.79 26.31 53.16
N LEU A 325 13.62 26.51 54.18
CA LEU A 325 14.07 25.40 55.03
C LEU A 325 13.10 25.33 56.21
N LEU A 326 12.41 24.21 56.40
CA LEU A 326 12.11 23.57 57.70
C LEU A 326 11.22 22.33 57.51
N LEU A 327 11.58 21.24 58.21
CA LEU A 327 10.86 19.97 58.49
C LEU A 327 11.20 18.73 57.61
N ASN A 328 12.33 18.08 57.91
CA ASN A 328 12.53 16.76 58.57
C ASN A 328 11.60 15.52 58.26
N PRO A 329 11.99 14.27 58.60
CA PRO A 329 12.37 13.20 57.67
C PRO A 329 11.65 11.85 57.91
N GLY A 330 11.96 10.79 57.14
CA GLY A 330 11.74 9.42 57.63
C GLY A 330 11.75 8.25 56.63
N SER A 331 12.58 7.25 56.97
CA SER A 331 12.46 5.79 56.79
C SER A 331 12.82 5.07 55.46
N VAL A 332 13.96 4.38 55.57
CA VAL A 332 14.47 3.12 54.93
C VAL A 332 13.66 1.93 55.57
N PRO A 333 13.66 0.64 55.15
CA PRO A 333 14.73 -0.10 54.46
C PRO A 333 14.39 -1.22 53.44
N GLU A 334 15.49 -1.71 52.85
CA GLU A 334 15.73 -2.97 52.12
C GLU A 334 15.31 -4.23 52.90
N ASP A 335 15.02 -5.33 52.18
CA ASP A 335 15.57 -6.65 52.54
C ASP A 335 15.54 -7.66 51.37
N ALA A 336 16.56 -8.54 51.39
CA ALA A 336 16.86 -9.63 50.46
C ALA A 336 15.96 -10.88 50.68
N VAL A 337 16.02 -11.93 49.83
CA VAL A 337 16.61 -13.28 50.11
C VAL A 337 16.57 -14.24 48.88
N GLU A 338 17.66 -15.03 48.73
CA GLU A 338 17.87 -16.47 48.36
C GLU A 338 16.67 -17.40 48.00
N ALA A 339 16.78 -18.61 47.43
CA ALA A 339 17.75 -19.47 46.74
C ALA A 339 17.02 -20.83 46.45
N HIS A 340 17.75 -21.82 45.88
CA HIS A 340 17.46 -23.27 45.70
C HIS A 340 16.87 -23.69 44.32
N ALA A 341 17.62 -24.43 43.46
CA ALA A 341 17.98 -25.88 43.50
C ALA A 341 16.74 -26.76 43.21
N GLU A 342 16.71 -27.86 42.45
CA GLU A 342 17.67 -28.80 41.86
C GLU A 342 16.82 -29.85 41.06
N THR A 343 17.46 -30.70 40.24
CA THR A 343 17.14 -32.15 40.09
C THR A 343 16.28 -32.71 38.91
N THR A 344 16.98 -33.58 38.14
CA THR A 344 16.61 -34.85 37.42
C THR A 344 15.98 -34.92 36.02
N ALA A 345 16.84 -35.29 35.05
CA ALA A 345 16.87 -36.53 34.22
C ALA A 345 15.58 -37.28 33.82
N SER A 346 15.44 -37.60 32.51
CA SER A 346 15.48 -38.97 31.94
C SER A 346 15.12 -39.02 30.43
N THR A 347 15.97 -39.66 29.62
CA THR A 347 15.70 -40.24 28.26
C THR A 347 15.22 -41.70 28.42
N PRO A 348 14.61 -42.44 27.44
CA PRO A 348 15.22 -42.89 26.15
C PRO A 348 14.22 -42.95 24.93
N THR A 349 14.65 -42.75 23.68
CA THR A 349 15.09 -43.73 22.63
C THR A 349 14.03 -44.72 22.10
N SER A 350 13.75 -44.69 20.78
CA SER A 350 13.99 -45.81 19.80
C SER A 350 12.93 -46.02 18.68
N ALA A 351 13.40 -45.84 17.43
CA ALA A 351 13.27 -46.66 16.20
C ALA A 351 11.92 -47.07 15.52
N SER A 352 11.91 -46.82 14.19
CA SER A 352 11.18 -47.40 13.02
C SER A 352 11.20 -48.96 12.93
N PRO A 353 10.69 -49.67 11.88
CA PRO A 353 10.06 -49.28 10.58
C PRO A 353 8.80 -50.10 10.13
N SER A 354 8.31 -49.79 8.90
CA SER A 354 7.31 -50.44 8.00
C SER A 354 7.52 -51.97 7.76
N PRO A 355 6.80 -52.73 6.86
CA PRO A 355 5.88 -52.36 5.76
C PRO A 355 4.71 -53.36 5.43
N SER A 356 4.03 -53.10 4.30
CA SER A 356 3.54 -54.07 3.28
C SER A 356 2.06 -54.50 3.18
N ASP A 357 1.69 -54.63 1.89
CA ASP A 357 0.69 -55.49 1.23
C ASP A 357 -0.74 -54.94 1.01
N LEU A 358 -1.09 -54.52 -0.22
CA LEU A 358 -1.50 -55.31 -1.41
C LEU A 358 -2.90 -55.94 -1.29
N ASN A 359 -3.89 -55.39 -2.00
CA ASN A 359 -4.55 -56.08 -3.12
C ASN A 359 -5.64 -55.23 -3.83
N PRO A 360 -5.85 -55.45 -5.15
CA PRO A 360 -6.88 -54.79 -5.97
C PRO A 360 -8.10 -55.72 -6.24
N ILE A 361 -8.87 -55.42 -7.31
CA ILE A 361 -10.03 -56.15 -7.90
C ILE A 361 -11.37 -55.64 -7.28
N THR A 362 -12.45 -55.22 -7.98
CA THR A 362 -13.06 -55.64 -9.26
C THR A 362 -14.04 -54.58 -9.76
N SER A 363 -14.24 -54.55 -11.08
CA SER A 363 -15.15 -53.75 -11.90
C SER A 363 -16.61 -54.25 -12.00
N LEU A 364 -17.54 -53.30 -12.24
CA LEU A 364 -18.84 -53.36 -12.99
C LEU A 364 -20.05 -54.12 -12.37
N PRO A 365 -21.33 -53.88 -12.80
CA PRO A 365 -21.87 -52.94 -13.79
C PRO A 365 -23.12 -52.09 -13.37
N VAL A 366 -23.44 -51.19 -14.29
CA VAL A 366 -24.68 -50.39 -14.52
C VAL A 366 -25.97 -51.24 -14.57
N PRO A 367 -27.12 -50.68 -14.18
CA PRO A 367 -28.22 -50.57 -15.15
C PRO A 367 -28.95 -49.21 -15.13
N ALA A 368 -29.40 -48.80 -16.32
CA ALA A 368 -30.54 -47.90 -16.56
C ALA A 368 -31.82 -48.52 -15.95
N GLU A 369 -32.92 -47.85 -15.67
CA GLU A 369 -33.72 -46.89 -16.43
C GLU A 369 -34.91 -46.45 -15.53
N GLU A 370 -35.78 -45.58 -16.04
CA GLU A 370 -37.16 -45.26 -15.59
C GLU A 370 -37.44 -43.86 -15.00
N VAL A 371 -37.81 -43.02 -15.97
CA VAL A 371 -38.91 -42.05 -16.01
C VAL A 371 -39.97 -42.19 -14.91
N GLY A 372 -40.29 -41.06 -14.25
CA GLY A 372 -41.49 -40.93 -13.42
C GLY A 372 -41.71 -39.52 -12.87
N THR A 373 -42.27 -38.60 -13.66
CA THR A 373 -42.95 -37.40 -13.15
C THR A 373 -44.25 -37.79 -12.42
N PRO A 374 -44.60 -37.08 -11.35
CA PRO A 374 -45.88 -36.40 -11.39
C PRO A 374 -45.86 -34.97 -10.82
N SER A 375 -46.73 -34.17 -11.43
CA SER A 375 -47.16 -32.85 -11.00
C SER A 375 -48.06 -32.92 -9.75
N ARG A 376 -47.99 -31.92 -8.86
CA ARG A 376 -49.14 -31.10 -8.39
C ARG A 376 -48.96 -30.50 -6.99
N ALA A 377 -48.98 -29.17 -6.97
CA ALA A 377 -49.57 -28.20 -6.03
C ALA A 377 -49.62 -28.48 -4.51
N GLY A 378 -49.17 -27.48 -3.74
CA GLY A 378 -49.59 -27.28 -2.35
C GLY A 378 -48.80 -26.20 -1.63
N THR A 379 -49.22 -24.95 -1.73
CA THR A 379 -48.87 -23.88 -0.78
C THR A 379 -49.41 -24.25 0.60
N PRO A 380 -48.71 -23.87 1.68
CA PRO A 380 -49.44 -23.16 2.73
C PRO A 380 -48.70 -21.94 3.26
N VAL A 381 -49.54 -20.94 3.53
CA VAL A 381 -49.33 -19.77 4.37
C VAL A 381 -49.08 -20.21 5.82
N SER A 382 -48.03 -19.70 6.46
CA SER A 382 -47.91 -19.55 7.92
C SER A 382 -46.72 -18.63 8.19
N ASP A 383 -46.91 -17.36 8.54
CA ASP A 383 -47.34 -16.76 9.81
C ASP A 383 -46.14 -16.21 10.60
N LYS A 384 -46.36 -15.00 11.11
CA LYS A 384 -45.43 -14.08 11.73
C LYS A 384 -44.84 -14.66 13.02
N ARG A 385 -43.58 -14.36 13.29
CA ARG A 385 -43.09 -13.88 14.61
C ARG A 385 -41.63 -13.44 14.54
N ASP A 386 -41.46 -12.14 14.79
CA ASP A 386 -40.45 -11.53 15.67
C ASP A 386 -39.11 -12.27 15.85
N ALA A 387 -38.08 -11.76 15.18
CA ALA A 387 -36.71 -11.83 15.67
C ALA A 387 -35.97 -10.55 15.27
N ILE A 388 -35.87 -9.62 16.21
CA ILE A 388 -34.95 -8.49 16.18
C ILE A 388 -33.55 -9.05 16.44
N PRO A 389 -32.56 -8.91 15.54
CA PRO A 389 -31.16 -9.04 15.91
C PRO A 389 -30.67 -7.67 16.36
N ARG A 390 -30.34 -7.58 17.64
CA ARG A 390 -29.54 -6.51 18.23
C ARG A 390 -28.17 -6.49 17.53
N TYR A 391 -27.89 -5.47 16.73
CA TYR A 391 -26.53 -5.19 16.30
C TYR A 391 -25.79 -4.45 17.42
N SER A 392 -24.80 -5.12 18.00
CA SER A 392 -23.93 -4.54 19.02
C SER A 392 -22.85 -3.67 18.37
N TYR A 393 -22.70 -2.51 18.97
CA TYR A 393 -21.73 -1.45 18.78
C TYR A 393 -20.26 -1.95 18.82
N THR A 394 -19.60 -2.06 17.66
CA THR A 394 -18.13 -1.98 17.50
C THR A 394 -17.78 -1.31 16.16
N GLN A 395 -18.41 -0.17 15.88
CA GLN A 395 -17.95 0.78 14.84
C GLN A 395 -17.11 1.86 15.54
N SER A 396 -15.79 1.70 15.58
CA SER A 396 -14.90 2.79 15.99
C SER A 396 -13.47 2.64 15.45
N ILE A 397 -12.97 1.42 15.23
CA ILE A 397 -11.56 1.23 14.86
C ILE A 397 -11.35 1.16 13.33
N ALA A 398 -12.32 0.68 12.56
CA ALA A 398 -12.19 0.54 11.10
C ALA A 398 -12.22 1.88 10.31
N LYS A 399 -12.73 2.96 10.91
CA LYS A 399 -12.73 4.30 10.27
C LYS A 399 -11.42 5.07 10.49
N PHE A 400 -10.58 4.63 11.43
CA PHE A 400 -9.31 5.30 11.75
C PHE A 400 -8.17 4.82 10.83
N PHE A 401 -8.18 3.55 10.41
CA PHE A 401 -7.13 2.98 9.56
C PHE A 401 -7.34 3.19 8.04
N GLY A 402 -8.57 3.50 7.60
CA GLY A 402 -8.87 3.71 6.17
C GLY A 402 -8.36 5.05 5.62
N GLY A 403 -8.33 6.11 6.42
CA GLY A 403 -7.78 7.41 6.00
C GLY A 403 -6.26 7.50 6.14
N PHE A 404 -5.68 6.77 7.09
CA PHE A 404 -4.25 6.82 7.40
C PHE A 404 -3.36 6.10 6.36
N LEU A 405 -3.90 5.15 5.59
CA LEU A 405 -3.16 4.44 4.52
C LEU A 405 -3.25 5.13 3.14
N SER A 406 -4.26 5.98 2.93
CA SER A 406 -4.45 6.74 1.68
C SER A 406 -3.35 7.79 1.49
N ALA A 407 -3.09 8.57 2.54
CA ALA A 407 -2.15 9.68 2.55
C ALA A 407 -0.67 9.27 2.39
N PHE A 408 -0.29 8.03 2.72
CA PHE A 408 1.10 7.56 2.65
C PHE A 408 1.42 6.73 1.40
N SER A 409 0.45 6.49 0.51
CA SER A 409 0.73 5.82 -0.78
C SER A 409 1.57 6.67 -1.76
N ARG A 410 1.83 7.95 -1.43
CA ARG A 410 2.49 8.93 -2.29
C ARG A 410 3.90 9.37 -1.84
N LEU A 411 4.49 8.75 -0.81
CA LEU A 411 5.89 8.95 -0.39
C LEU A 411 6.62 7.60 -0.38
N ARG A 412 7.25 7.24 -1.51
CA ARG A 412 7.95 5.94 -1.67
C ARG A 412 9.05 5.68 -0.63
N PRO A 413 9.83 6.65 -0.09
CA PRO A 413 10.81 6.32 0.94
C PRO A 413 10.26 6.37 2.39
N PHE A 414 9.15 7.06 2.68
CA PHE A 414 8.67 7.20 4.07
C PHE A 414 7.59 6.19 4.50
N ALA A 415 6.88 5.58 3.56
CA ALA A 415 5.78 4.65 3.89
C ALA A 415 6.27 3.31 4.49
N LEU A 416 7.53 2.94 4.25
CA LEU A 416 8.10 1.67 4.73
C LEU A 416 8.57 1.75 6.20
N ARG A 417 9.00 2.94 6.67
CA ARG A 417 9.38 3.19 8.08
C ARG A 417 8.26 2.88 9.10
N PHE A 418 6.99 2.90 8.71
CA PHE A 418 5.87 2.61 9.63
C PHE A 418 5.42 1.14 9.66
N ARG A 419 5.85 0.29 8.71
CA ARG A 419 5.35 -1.09 8.62
C ARG A 419 6.04 -2.07 9.56
N SER A 420 7.33 -1.90 9.89
CA SER A 420 8.04 -2.80 10.81
C SER A 420 7.74 -2.51 12.30
N LEU A 421 7.44 -1.26 12.65
CA LEU A 421 7.11 -0.83 14.02
C LEU A 421 5.68 -1.20 14.45
N LEU A 422 4.72 -1.28 13.52
CA LEU A 422 3.32 -1.58 13.85
C LEU A 422 3.07 -3.06 14.19
N PHE A 423 3.92 -4.00 13.74
CA PHE A 423 3.74 -5.43 14.04
C PHE A 423 4.45 -5.92 15.31
N THR A 424 5.47 -5.21 15.80
CA THR A 424 6.11 -5.56 17.08
C THR A 424 5.28 -5.15 18.29
N TRP A 425 4.32 -4.22 18.15
CA TRP A 425 3.48 -3.75 19.25
C TRP A 425 2.15 -4.50 19.42
N THR A 426 1.63 -5.17 18.38
CA THR A 426 0.29 -5.81 18.45
C THR A 426 0.25 -7.26 18.96
N TRP A 427 1.37 -7.86 19.42
CA TRP A 427 1.39 -9.27 19.85
C TRP A 427 2.00 -9.55 21.25
N ARG A 428 1.89 -8.60 22.20
CA ARG A 428 2.09 -8.85 23.64
C ARG A 428 1.11 -7.99 24.46
N PRO A 429 -0.16 -8.43 24.68
CA PRO A 429 -0.40 -9.26 25.86
C PRO A 429 -1.64 -10.17 25.74
N PHE A 430 -1.45 -11.48 25.50
CA PHE A 430 -2.43 -12.52 25.89
C PHE A 430 -1.70 -13.81 26.30
N ALA A 431 -0.70 -13.66 27.17
CA ALA A 431 -0.09 -14.77 27.89
C ALA A 431 0.30 -14.31 29.30
N ARG A 432 -0.71 -14.11 30.15
CA ARG A 432 -0.79 -14.56 31.56
C ARG A 432 -2.14 -14.23 32.13
#